data_AF-A0A399ZUL0-F1
#
_entry.id   AF-A0A399ZUL0-F1
#
_cell.length_a   1.000
_cell.length_b   1.000
_cell.length_c   1.000
_cell.angle_alpha   90.00
_cell.angle_beta   90.00
_cell.angle_gamma   90.00
#
_symmetry.space_group_name_H-M   'P 1'
#
loop_
_entity.id
_entity.type
_entity.pdbx_description
1 polymer ?
#
loop_
_entity_poly.entity_id
_entity_poly.type
_entity_poly.pdbx_seq_one_letter_code
_entity_poly.pdbx_strand_id
1 'polypeptide(L)'
;MDFVIALVVLAITLAALAYPLYRARPQPTTLNVSTLDDLLAQRDGLYATLRDLEADRQLGKLDEADYAARRAKYMAQASQVLQALDVVQGKGAATDAGARLEQEVRAQRKTTDRHAARTKDKAAGGFCRHCGKALDAGDKFCAKCGRAV
;
A
#
# COMPACT_ATOMS: atom_id res chain seq x y z
N MET A 1 -30.44 -4.66 -56.35
CA MET A 1 -30.25 -5.70 -55.31
C MET A 1 -29.11 -5.30 -54.39
N ASP A 2 -28.00 -4.81 -54.92
CA ASP A 2 -26.79 -4.43 -54.16
C ASP A 2 -27.01 -3.30 -53.16
N PHE A 3 -27.77 -2.25 -53.53
CA PHE A 3 -28.08 -1.14 -52.62
C PHE A 3 -28.91 -1.58 -51.39
N VAL A 4 -29.78 -2.57 -51.55
CA VAL A 4 -30.59 -3.11 -50.46
C VAL A 4 -29.69 -3.92 -49.50
N ILE A 5 -28.78 -4.71 -50.05
CA ILE A 5 -27.81 -5.49 -49.26
C ILE A 5 -26.88 -4.53 -48.48
N ALA A 6 -26.39 -3.47 -49.13
CA ALA A 6 -25.55 -2.47 -48.47
C ALA A 6 -26.26 -1.76 -47.31
N LEU A 7 -27.53 -1.38 -47.49
CA LEU A 7 -28.34 -0.77 -46.42
C LEU A 7 -28.59 -1.71 -45.24
N VAL A 8 -28.88 -2.98 -45.51
CA VAL A 8 -29.10 -3.98 -44.46
C VAL A 8 -27.81 -4.23 -43.66
N VAL A 9 -26.67 -4.36 -44.34
CA VAL A 9 -25.37 -4.54 -43.67
C VAL A 9 -25.02 -3.31 -42.82
N LEU A 10 -25.24 -2.10 -43.34
CA LEU A 10 -25.04 -0.85 -42.59
C LEU A 10 -25.94 -0.77 -41.35
N ALA A 11 -27.21 -1.15 -41.48
CA ALA A 11 -28.13 -1.16 -40.35
C ALA A 11 -27.71 -2.17 -39.28
N ILE A 12 -27.24 -3.35 -39.69
CA ILE A 12 -26.74 -4.40 -38.77
C ILE A 12 -25.46 -3.94 -38.07
N THR A 13 -24.51 -3.33 -38.77
CA THR A 13 -23.27 -2.84 -38.14
C THR A 13 -23.55 -1.70 -37.16
N LEU A 14 -24.40 -0.74 -37.53
CA LEU A 14 -24.85 0.32 -36.62
C LEU A 14 -25.60 -0.26 -35.41
N ALA A 15 -26.47 -1.23 -35.60
CA ALA A 15 -27.17 -1.90 -34.51
C ALA A 15 -26.20 -2.68 -33.61
N ALA A 16 -25.21 -3.37 -34.15
CA ALA A 16 -24.20 -4.09 -33.39
C ALA A 16 -23.33 -3.14 -32.55
N LEU A 17 -23.02 -1.94 -33.05
CA LEU A 17 -22.31 -0.89 -32.31
C LEU A 17 -23.20 -0.19 -31.27
N ALA A 18 -24.48 0.00 -31.56
CA ALA A 18 -25.43 0.65 -30.65
C ALA A 18 -25.93 -0.30 -29.54
N TYR A 19 -25.94 -1.61 -29.80
CA TYR A 19 -26.37 -2.66 -28.89
C TYR A 19 -25.65 -2.66 -27.54
N PRO A 20 -24.29 -2.60 -27.44
CA PRO A 20 -23.61 -2.53 -26.15
C PRO A 20 -23.95 -1.23 -25.40
N LEU A 21 -24.23 -0.14 -26.11
CA LEU A 21 -24.59 1.15 -25.51
C LEU A 21 -26.00 1.11 -24.89
N TYR A 22 -26.96 0.45 -25.55
CA TYR A 22 -28.33 0.29 -25.06
C TYR A 22 -28.49 -0.86 -24.05
N ARG A 23 -27.66 -1.89 -24.14
CA ARG A 23 -27.64 -3.04 -23.21
C ARG A 23 -26.66 -2.89 -22.06
N ALA A 24 -25.99 -1.76 -21.92
CA ALA A 24 -25.32 -1.38 -20.68
C ALA A 24 -26.38 -1.21 -19.57
N ARG A 25 -26.89 -2.34 -19.06
CA ARG A 25 -27.59 -2.40 -17.77
C ARG A 25 -26.59 -1.89 -16.73
N PRO A 26 -26.96 -0.96 -15.85
CA PRO A 26 -26.13 -0.60 -14.71
C PRO A 26 -25.92 -1.87 -13.87
N GLN A 27 -24.74 -2.48 -13.97
CA GLN A 27 -24.37 -3.66 -13.22
C GLN A 27 -23.99 -3.18 -11.81
N PRO A 28 -24.69 -3.60 -10.75
CA PRO A 28 -24.42 -3.11 -9.40
C PRO A 28 -23.21 -3.85 -8.80
N THR A 29 -22.00 -3.59 -9.30
CA THR A 29 -20.77 -4.22 -8.78
C THR A 29 -19.49 -3.36 -8.90
N THR A 30 -19.56 -2.04 -9.11
CA THR A 30 -18.36 -1.25 -9.50
C THR A 30 -18.16 0.11 -8.81
N LEU A 31 -18.97 0.52 -7.83
CA LEU A 31 -18.81 1.85 -7.21
C LEU A 31 -17.43 2.07 -6.56
N ASN A 32 -16.81 1.05 -5.96
CA ASN A 32 -15.48 1.18 -5.33
C ASN A 32 -14.29 1.06 -6.30
N VAL A 33 -14.42 0.30 -7.40
CA VAL A 33 -13.34 0.19 -8.39
C VAL A 33 -13.26 1.46 -9.23
N SER A 34 -14.42 1.99 -9.64
CA SER A 34 -14.49 3.28 -10.36
C SER A 34 -13.87 4.41 -9.54
N THR A 35 -14.21 4.52 -8.26
CA THR A 35 -13.70 5.61 -7.41
C THR A 35 -12.19 5.52 -7.17
N LEU A 36 -11.63 4.31 -7.04
CA LEU A 36 -10.19 4.10 -6.97
C LEU A 36 -9.49 4.52 -8.27
N ASP A 37 -10.01 4.08 -9.42
CA ASP A 37 -9.45 4.40 -10.73
C ASP A 37 -9.52 5.91 -11.01
N ASP A 38 -10.62 6.57 -10.64
CA ASP A 38 -10.81 8.02 -10.75
C ASP A 38 -9.77 8.78 -9.91
N LEU A 39 -9.54 8.36 -8.67
CA LEU A 39 -8.52 8.95 -7.78
C LEU A 39 -7.10 8.74 -8.30
N LEU A 40 -6.81 7.57 -8.87
CA LEU A 40 -5.50 7.27 -9.47
C LEU A 40 -5.26 8.14 -10.72
N ALA A 41 -6.27 8.28 -11.57
CA ALA A 41 -6.20 9.17 -12.74
C ALA A 41 -6.00 10.64 -12.32
N GLN A 42 -6.69 11.09 -11.26
CA GLN A 42 -6.53 12.44 -10.73
C GLN A 42 -5.11 12.68 -10.18
N ARG A 43 -4.53 11.71 -9.46
CA ARG A 43 -3.13 11.76 -9.01
C ARG A 43 -2.17 11.91 -10.19
N ASP A 44 -2.33 11.08 -11.21
CA ASP A 44 -1.42 11.08 -12.36
C ASP A 44 -1.51 12.38 -13.15
N GLY A 45 -2.71 12.97 -13.26
CA GLY A 45 -2.92 14.30 -13.83
C GLY A 45 -2.23 15.42 -13.03
N LEU A 46 -2.31 15.37 -11.69
CA LEU A 46 -1.60 16.34 -10.83
C LEU A 46 -0.08 16.20 -10.94
N TYR A 47 0.44 14.98 -11.05
CA TYR A 47 1.88 14.74 -11.24
C TYR A 47 2.37 15.23 -12.59
N ALA A 48 1.61 15.01 -13.67
CA ALA A 48 1.91 15.56 -14.97
C ALA A 48 1.95 17.10 -14.91
N THR A 49 0.95 17.71 -14.27
CA THR A 49 0.87 19.17 -14.10
C THR A 49 2.07 19.74 -13.34
N LEU A 50 2.49 19.09 -12.25
CA LEU A 50 3.68 19.50 -11.48
C LEU A 50 4.97 19.38 -12.31
N ARG A 51 5.10 18.32 -13.12
CA ARG A 51 6.24 18.14 -14.01
C ARG A 51 6.29 19.20 -15.10
N ASP A 52 5.15 19.54 -15.68
CA ASP A 52 5.05 20.55 -16.73
C ASP A 52 5.35 21.95 -16.14
N LEU A 53 4.86 22.25 -14.93
CA LEU A 53 5.19 23.49 -14.22
C LEU A 53 6.70 23.65 -13.97
N GLU A 54 7.37 22.56 -13.60
CA GLU A 54 8.83 22.54 -13.43
C GLU A 54 9.56 22.78 -14.76
N ALA A 55 9.08 22.15 -15.84
CA ALA A 55 9.64 22.36 -17.17
C ALA A 55 9.49 23.83 -17.61
N ASP A 56 8.33 24.45 -17.38
CA ASP A 56 8.11 25.87 -17.71
C ASP A 56 9.03 26.80 -16.91
N ARG A 57 9.31 26.50 -15.64
CA ARG A 57 10.30 27.24 -14.83
C ARG A 57 11.72 27.07 -15.38
N GLN A 58 12.11 25.86 -15.78
CA GLN A 58 13.41 25.59 -16.39
C GLN A 58 13.59 26.29 -17.74
N LEU A 59 12.51 26.44 -18.50
CA LEU A 59 12.47 27.21 -19.75
C LEU A 59 12.41 28.72 -19.53
N GLY A 60 12.34 29.19 -18.27
CA GLY A 60 12.27 30.61 -17.93
C GLY A 60 10.95 31.29 -18.29
N LYS A 61 9.87 30.53 -18.51
CA LYS A 61 8.54 31.08 -18.83
C LYS A 61 7.78 31.61 -17.61
N LEU A 62 8.25 31.25 -16.42
CA LEU A 62 7.64 31.59 -15.14
C LEU A 62 8.68 32.24 -14.25
N ASP A 63 8.28 33.29 -13.55
CA ASP A 63 9.08 33.82 -12.45
C ASP A 63 8.98 32.93 -11.20
N GLU A 64 9.88 33.16 -10.25
CA GLU A 64 9.98 32.33 -9.04
C GLU A 64 8.75 32.46 -8.13
N ALA A 65 8.13 33.64 -8.08
CA ALA A 65 6.98 33.88 -7.21
C ALA A 65 5.73 33.15 -7.72
N ASP A 66 5.47 33.23 -9.03
CA ASP A 66 4.38 32.53 -9.71
C ASP A 66 4.57 31.02 -9.68
N TYR A 67 5.79 30.54 -9.92
CA TYR A 67 6.13 29.12 -9.79
C TYR A 67 5.86 28.62 -8.37
N ALA A 68 6.38 29.31 -7.35
CA ALA A 68 6.23 28.90 -5.95
C ALA A 68 4.76 28.84 -5.53
N ALA A 69 3.97 29.86 -5.90
CA ALA A 69 2.55 29.91 -5.59
C ALA A 69 1.76 28.76 -6.25
N ARG A 70 2.00 28.52 -7.55
CA ARG A 70 1.33 27.44 -8.31
C ARG A 70 1.75 26.06 -7.81
N ARG A 71 3.04 25.87 -7.53
CA ARG A 71 3.57 24.62 -6.98
C ARG A 71 2.97 24.30 -5.63
N ALA A 72 2.90 25.28 -4.71
CA ALA A 72 2.29 25.08 -3.40
C ALA A 72 0.82 24.64 -3.51
N LYS A 73 0.05 25.27 -4.43
CA LYS A 73 -1.34 24.90 -4.69
C LYS A 73 -1.48 23.45 -5.17
N TYR A 74 -0.73 23.06 -6.21
CA TYR A 74 -0.82 21.70 -6.74
C TYR A 74 -0.30 20.64 -5.77
N MET A 75 0.72 20.97 -4.98
CA MET A 75 1.22 20.10 -3.91
C MET A 75 0.16 19.85 -2.83
N ALA A 76 -0.57 20.90 -2.43
CA ALA A 76 -1.68 20.77 -1.50
C ALA A 76 -2.79 19.86 -2.07
N GLN A 77 -3.15 20.04 -3.34
CA GLN A 77 -4.14 19.18 -4.01
C GLN A 77 -3.66 17.72 -4.09
N ALA A 78 -2.40 17.48 -4.45
CA ALA A 78 -1.83 16.13 -4.50
C ALA A 78 -1.88 15.44 -3.13
N SER A 79 -1.58 16.15 -2.05
CA SER A 79 -1.66 15.60 -0.69
C SER A 79 -3.08 15.16 -0.32
N GLN A 80 -4.10 15.91 -0.73
CA GLN A 80 -5.51 15.57 -0.48
C GLN A 80 -5.93 14.32 -1.25
N VAL A 81 -5.54 14.19 -2.51
CA VAL A 81 -5.83 13.01 -3.34
C VAL A 81 -5.14 11.76 -2.76
N LEU A 82 -3.90 11.88 -2.31
CA LEU A 82 -3.19 10.78 -1.67
C LEU A 82 -3.86 10.32 -0.36
N GLN A 83 -4.35 11.26 0.45
CA GLN A 83 -5.13 10.91 1.65
C GLN A 83 -6.43 10.17 1.31
N ALA A 84 -7.15 10.62 0.27
CA ALA A 84 -8.34 9.93 -0.20
C ALA A 84 -8.02 8.51 -0.71
N LEU A 85 -6.91 8.34 -1.42
CA LEU A 85 -6.42 7.02 -1.85
C LEU A 85 -6.08 6.12 -0.67
N ASP A 86 -5.44 6.63 0.38
CA ASP A 86 -5.12 5.84 1.57
C ASP A 86 -6.37 5.33 2.31
N VAL A 87 -7.45 6.14 2.31
CA VAL A 87 -8.75 5.76 2.85
C VAL A 87 -9.38 4.66 2.00
N VAL A 88 -9.47 4.84 0.68
CA VAL A 88 -10.09 3.87 -0.25
C VAL A 88 -9.30 2.55 -0.30
N GLN A 89 -7.98 2.61 -0.22
CA GLN A 89 -7.11 1.43 -0.20
C GLN A 89 -7.01 0.77 1.18
N GLY A 90 -7.62 1.35 2.23
CA GLY A 90 -7.55 0.84 3.60
C GLY A 90 -6.14 0.81 4.20
N LYS A 91 -5.18 1.54 3.60
CA LYS A 91 -3.79 1.58 4.07
C LYS A 91 -3.67 2.21 5.45
N GLY A 92 -4.55 3.16 5.78
CA GLY A 92 -4.66 3.72 7.13
C GLY A 92 -5.11 2.71 8.19
N ALA A 93 -5.91 1.70 7.83
CA ALA A 93 -6.29 0.62 8.75
C ALA A 93 -5.16 -0.42 8.91
N ALA A 94 -4.36 -0.64 7.86
CA ALA A 94 -3.20 -1.52 7.90
C ALA A 94 -2.07 -0.97 8.77
N THR A 95 -1.84 0.35 8.77
CA THR A 95 -0.86 1.02 9.65
C THR A 95 -1.32 0.98 11.12
N ASP A 96 -2.61 1.20 11.38
CA ASP A 96 -3.18 1.11 12.73
C ASP A 96 -3.17 -0.33 13.28
N ALA A 97 -3.46 -1.31 12.43
CA ALA A 97 -3.32 -2.73 12.77
C ALA A 97 -1.86 -3.10 13.06
N GLY A 98 -0.91 -2.58 12.27
CA GLY A 98 0.53 -2.73 12.51
C GLY A 98 0.96 -2.16 13.86
N ALA A 99 0.53 -0.95 14.19
CA ALA A 99 0.84 -0.32 15.48
C ALA A 99 0.28 -1.10 16.68
N ARG A 100 -0.96 -1.62 16.57
CA ARG A 100 -1.57 -2.48 17.60
C ARG A 100 -0.81 -3.79 17.78
N LEU A 101 -0.42 -4.43 16.68
CA LEU A 101 0.39 -5.65 16.70
C LEU A 101 1.76 -5.42 17.35
N GLU A 102 2.44 -4.32 17.04
CA GLU A 102 3.72 -3.99 17.69
C GLU A 102 3.58 -3.72 19.20
N GLN A 103 2.47 -3.14 19.62
CA GLN A 103 2.17 -2.91 21.04
C GLN A 103 1.94 -4.23 21.77
N GLU A 104 1.18 -5.14 21.17
CA GLU A 104 0.92 -6.49 21.69
C GLU A 104 2.22 -7.33 21.78
N VAL A 105 3.04 -7.30 20.73
CA VAL A 105 4.35 -7.98 20.71
C VAL A 105 5.27 -7.43 21.81
N ARG A 106 5.28 -6.11 22.05
CA ARG A 106 6.04 -5.50 23.16
C ARG A 106 5.51 -5.93 24.52
N ALA A 107 4.21 -6.06 24.70
CA ALA A 107 3.61 -6.53 25.94
C ALA A 107 4.00 -7.99 26.21
N GLN A 108 3.95 -8.85 25.18
CA GLN A 108 4.36 -10.26 25.30
C GLN A 108 5.86 -10.44 25.54
N ARG A 109 6.73 -9.63 24.92
CA ARG A 109 8.18 -9.69 25.20
C ARG A 109 8.51 -9.40 26.67
N LYS A 110 7.80 -8.46 27.29
CA LYS A 110 7.98 -8.18 28.73
C LYS A 110 7.57 -9.37 29.62
N THR A 111 6.58 -10.17 29.22
CA THR A 111 6.19 -11.37 29.99
C THR A 111 7.20 -12.49 29.80
N THR A 112 7.74 -12.67 28.59
CA THR A 112 8.82 -13.65 28.34
C THR A 112 10.12 -13.26 29.04
N ASP A 113 10.48 -11.98 29.06
CA ASP A 113 11.68 -11.49 29.76
C ASP A 113 11.55 -11.66 31.28
N ARG A 114 10.34 -11.47 31.83
CA ARG A 114 10.04 -11.76 33.24
C ARG A 114 10.10 -13.24 33.57
N HIS A 115 9.65 -14.11 32.65
CA HIS A 115 9.81 -15.56 32.80
C HIS A 115 11.27 -15.99 32.73
N ALA A 116 12.06 -15.45 31.79
CA ALA A 116 13.49 -15.70 31.68
C ALA A 116 14.30 -15.19 32.89
N ALA A 117 13.89 -14.06 33.47
CA ALA A 117 14.47 -13.56 34.71
C ALA A 117 14.12 -14.47 35.91
N ARG A 118 12.87 -14.97 35.98
CA ARG A 118 12.43 -15.89 37.05
C ARG A 118 13.09 -17.27 36.99
N THR A 119 13.50 -17.73 35.81
CA THR A 119 14.22 -19.01 35.65
C THR A 119 15.70 -18.91 35.99
N LYS A 120 16.33 -17.73 35.84
CA LYS A 120 17.73 -17.51 36.25
C LYS A 120 17.98 -17.66 37.75
N ASP A 121 16.96 -17.41 38.58
CA ASP A 121 17.07 -17.56 40.04
C ASP A 121 17.00 -19.04 40.49
N LYS A 122 16.65 -19.97 39.60
CA LYS A 122 16.61 -21.42 39.90
C LYS A 122 17.65 -22.18 39.07
N ALA A 123 18.78 -22.40 39.74
CA ALA A 123 19.81 -23.39 39.48
C ALA A 123 20.78 -23.09 38.32
N ALA A 124 22.05 -22.87 38.70
CA ALA A 124 23.19 -22.92 37.82
C ALA A 124 23.32 -24.32 37.21
N GLY A 125 22.92 -24.47 35.95
CA GLY A 125 23.39 -25.56 35.11
C GLY A 125 24.87 -25.35 34.81
N GLY A 126 25.63 -26.43 34.63
CA GLY A 126 27.08 -26.35 34.42
C GLY A 126 27.51 -25.62 33.14
N PHE A 127 28.70 -25.94 32.64
CA PHE A 127 29.21 -25.37 31.39
C PHE A 127 29.10 -26.37 30.24
N CYS A 128 28.76 -25.87 29.05
CA CYS A 128 28.73 -26.65 27.82
C CYS A 128 30.11 -27.20 27.49
N ARG A 129 30.22 -28.53 27.35
CA ARG A 129 31.49 -29.22 27.06
C ARG A 129 32.09 -28.91 25.69
N HIS A 130 31.30 -28.38 24.75
CA HIS A 130 31.78 -28.06 23.41
C HIS A 130 32.21 -26.59 23.26
N CYS A 131 31.48 -25.64 23.85
CA CYS A 131 31.74 -24.20 23.62
C CYS A 131 32.04 -23.41 24.90
N GLY A 132 32.02 -24.06 26.06
CA GLY A 132 32.40 -23.48 27.35
C GLY A 132 31.42 -22.48 27.95
N LYS A 133 30.24 -22.24 27.34
CA LYS A 133 29.24 -21.32 27.91
C LYS A 133 28.41 -21.95 29.03
N ALA A 134 28.01 -21.13 30.00
CA ALA A 134 27.09 -21.52 31.06
C ALA A 134 25.73 -21.95 30.48
N LEU A 135 25.12 -22.93 31.13
CA LEU A 135 23.84 -23.52 30.78
C LEU A 135 22.83 -23.27 31.90
N ASP A 136 21.57 -23.19 31.55
CA ASP A 136 20.50 -23.09 32.53
C ASP A 136 20.06 -24.52 32.95
N ALA A 137 19.54 -24.66 34.18
CA ALA A 137 19.12 -25.96 34.68
C ALA A 137 17.96 -26.53 33.84
N GLY A 138 18.18 -27.70 33.25
CA GLY A 138 17.20 -28.39 32.41
C GLY A 138 17.39 -28.19 30.90
N ASP A 139 18.42 -27.44 30.47
CA ASP A 139 18.78 -27.32 29.06
C ASP A 139 19.16 -28.69 28.48
N LYS A 140 18.46 -29.11 27.42
CA LYS A 140 18.83 -30.29 26.61
C LYS A 140 19.81 -29.93 25.49
N PHE A 141 19.86 -28.66 25.11
CA PHE A 141 20.70 -28.12 24.04
C PHE A 141 21.27 -26.76 24.45
N CYS A 142 22.50 -26.48 24.06
CA CYS A 142 23.15 -25.21 24.33
C CYS A 142 22.54 -24.08 23.48
N ALA A 143 21.96 -23.06 24.12
CA ALA A 143 21.38 -21.89 23.44
C ALA A 143 22.38 -21.09 22.57
N LYS A 144 23.70 -21.26 22.76
CA LYS A 144 24.73 -20.61 21.92
C LYS A 144 25.15 -21.44 20.72
N CYS A 145 25.46 -22.73 20.91
CA CYS A 145 26.07 -23.54 19.87
C CYS A 145 25.16 -24.66 19.33
N GLY A 146 23.93 -24.78 19.83
CA GLY A 146 22.88 -25.68 19.34
C GLY A 146 23.10 -27.17 19.62
N ARG A 147 24.27 -27.57 20.12
CA ARG A 147 24.57 -28.96 20.46
C ARG A 147 23.90 -29.40 21.74
N ALA A 148 23.58 -30.69 21.82
CA ALA A 148 23.12 -31.31 23.05
C ALA A 148 24.17 -31.14 24.15
N VAL A 149 23.71 -30.93 25.39
CA VAL A 149 24.54 -30.61 26.56
C VAL A 149 24.44 -31.64 27.66
#